data_AF-A0A8B8K5N1-F1
#
_entry.id   AF-A0A8B8K5N1-F1
#
_cell.length_a   1.000
_cell.length_b   1.000
_cell.length_c   1.000
_cell.angle_alpha   90.00
_cell.angle_beta   90.00
_cell.angle_gamma   90.00
#
_symmetry.space_group_name_H-M   'P 1'
#
loop_
_entity.id
_entity.type
_entity.pdbx_description
1 polymer ?
#
loop_
_entity_poly.entity_id
_entity_poly.type
_entity_poly.pdbx_seq_one_letter_code
_entity_poly.pdbx_strand_id
1 'polypeptide(L)'
;MEALSLPINTLTNSYSTANYISLRATNTYASLSFLQLNPSSTARSLSLKKSVIRVQAESEDYELKQMRDMAAARKRWEALIRDGKVKVLTPREAGYAVQLSNKPLLDVRPSNEHKKAWVKASTWIPIFDVDDKLDFGTIPKNITNFVMGGWWSGMPTLSYDSQFLGKVQEKFPKDSELIVACQKGLRSLAACELLYNAGYTNLFWVQGGFEAAEDEDLIVEGPVPLKFAGIGGVSEFLGWTDQQRAAAAKEGWGYRLVFSARLVGVFLVADALYIGAQQLGRYLQDIRTH
;
A
#
# COMPACT_ATOMS: atom_id res chain seq x y z
N MET A 1 5.84 18.24 65.99
CA MET A 1 4.45 18.58 66.37
C MET A 1 3.76 19.00 65.09
N GLU A 2 2.79 18.17 64.64
CA GLU A 2 1.69 18.46 63.69
C GLU A 2 2.10 18.93 62.28
N ALA A 3 2.06 18.17 61.17
CA ALA A 3 1.04 17.30 60.56
C ALA A 3 -0.32 17.97 60.34
N LEU A 4 -0.88 17.81 59.12
CA LEU A 4 -2.28 17.95 58.64
C LEU A 4 -2.30 18.68 57.27
N SER A 5 -2.22 18.01 56.10
CA SER A 5 -3.22 17.22 55.35
C SER A 5 -4.43 18.01 54.80
N LEU A 6 -4.59 17.90 53.47
CA LEU A 6 -5.66 18.29 52.54
C LEU A 6 -7.11 18.31 53.08
N PRO A 7 -8.02 19.06 52.42
CA PRO A 7 -9.41 18.63 52.26
C PRO A 7 -9.66 18.11 50.83
N ILE A 8 -10.09 16.85 50.82
CA ILE A 8 -10.79 16.16 49.74
C ILE A 8 -12.23 16.68 49.71
N ASN A 9 -12.74 17.09 48.55
CA ASN A 9 -14.18 17.25 48.34
C ASN A 9 -14.70 16.10 47.48
N THR A 10 -15.39 15.18 48.13
CA THR A 10 -16.25 14.12 47.58
C THR A 10 -17.71 14.45 47.87
N LEU A 11 -18.54 14.58 46.83
CA LEU A 11 -19.99 14.35 46.84
C LEU A 11 -20.37 13.87 45.41
N THR A 12 -20.37 12.57 45.15
CA THR A 12 -21.54 11.65 45.08
C THR A 12 -22.69 12.05 44.14
N ASN A 13 -22.69 11.38 42.98
CA ASN A 13 -23.73 10.48 42.45
C ASN A 13 -25.15 11.00 42.16
N SER A 14 -25.52 11.04 40.88
CA SER A 14 -26.88 10.75 40.42
C SER A 14 -26.87 10.16 39.00
N TYR A 15 -27.45 8.96 38.91
CA TYR A 15 -27.68 8.11 37.75
C TYR A 15 -28.33 8.81 36.54
N SER A 16 -27.84 8.51 35.33
CA SER A 16 -28.69 8.48 34.13
C SER A 16 -28.14 7.54 33.05
N THR A 17 -28.81 6.39 33.01
CA THR A 17 -29.08 5.45 31.92
C THR A 17 -28.49 5.72 30.53
N ALA A 18 -27.70 4.75 30.08
CA ALA A 18 -27.30 4.53 28.71
C ALA A 18 -28.49 4.14 27.82
N ASN A 19 -28.70 4.86 26.71
CA ASN A 19 -29.60 4.45 25.64
C ASN A 19 -28.78 3.79 24.51
N TYR A 20 -28.61 2.46 24.61
CA TYR A 20 -28.22 1.63 23.48
C TYR A 20 -29.48 1.23 22.71
N ILE A 21 -29.68 1.80 21.53
CA ILE A 21 -30.74 1.42 20.60
C ILE A 21 -30.33 0.10 19.94
N SER A 22 -30.93 -1.00 20.42
CA SER A 22 -30.85 -2.32 19.80
C SER A 22 -31.81 -2.37 18.61
N LEU A 23 -31.30 -2.31 17.38
CA LEU A 23 -32.06 -2.60 16.16
C LEU A 23 -32.21 -4.12 16.02
N ARG A 24 -33.30 -4.66 16.59
CA ARG A 24 -33.73 -6.04 16.42
C ARG A 24 -34.66 -6.10 15.19
N ALA A 25 -34.13 -6.54 14.05
CA ALA A 25 -34.94 -6.79 12.85
C ALA A 25 -35.75 -8.08 13.05
N THR A 26 -37.06 -7.93 13.24
CA THR A 26 -38.03 -9.02 13.24
C THR A 26 -38.39 -9.36 11.80
N ASN A 27 -37.88 -10.49 11.29
CA ASN A 27 -38.27 -11.06 10.00
C ASN A 27 -39.68 -11.66 10.09
N THR A 28 -40.69 -10.93 9.62
CA THR A 28 -42.01 -11.47 9.28
C THR A 28 -41.97 -12.00 7.85
N TYR A 29 -41.74 -13.30 7.68
CA TYR A 29 -41.96 -13.98 6.41
C TYR A 29 -43.46 -14.30 6.28
N ALA A 30 -44.15 -13.53 5.44
CA ALA A 30 -45.49 -13.86 4.99
C ALA A 30 -45.43 -15.08 4.08
N SER A 31 -46.08 -16.15 4.52
CA SER A 31 -46.40 -17.35 3.76
C SER A 31 -47.34 -16.99 2.60
N LEU A 32 -46.88 -17.22 1.36
CA LEU A 32 -47.74 -17.31 0.19
C LEU A 32 -47.53 -18.68 -0.45
N SER A 33 -48.18 -19.68 0.13
CA SER A 33 -48.58 -20.88 -0.59
C SER A 33 -49.68 -20.51 -1.56
N PHE A 34 -49.55 -20.85 -2.84
CA PHE A 34 -50.59 -21.34 -3.76
C PHE A 34 -50.12 -21.14 -5.20
N LEU A 35 -49.68 -22.23 -5.82
CA LEU A 35 -50.06 -22.68 -7.18
C LEU A 35 -49.26 -23.93 -7.50
N GLN A 36 -49.86 -25.08 -7.18
CA GLN A 36 -49.45 -26.38 -7.69
C GLN A 36 -49.83 -26.46 -9.17
N LEU A 37 -48.83 -26.61 -10.04
CA LEU A 37 -48.99 -27.19 -11.37
C LEU A 37 -47.84 -28.17 -11.61
N ASN A 38 -48.15 -29.45 -11.48
CA ASN A 38 -47.35 -30.54 -12.04
C ASN A 38 -47.61 -30.62 -13.55
N PRO A 39 -46.55 -30.78 -14.35
CA PRO A 39 -46.60 -31.79 -15.39
C PRO A 39 -45.38 -32.70 -15.32
N SER A 40 -45.68 -33.98 -15.14
CA SER A 40 -44.79 -35.10 -15.40
C SER A 40 -44.38 -35.15 -16.87
N SER A 41 -43.08 -35.05 -17.14
CA SER A 41 -42.49 -35.59 -18.37
C SER A 41 -41.04 -36.00 -18.13
N THR A 42 -40.82 -37.30 -18.18
CA THR A 42 -39.54 -38.00 -18.25
C THR A 42 -38.80 -37.64 -19.54
N ALA A 43 -37.60 -37.06 -19.43
CA ALA A 43 -36.67 -36.97 -20.56
C ALA A 43 -35.20 -36.97 -20.09
N ARG A 44 -34.57 -38.12 -20.31
CA ARG A 44 -33.15 -38.41 -20.58
C ARG A 44 -32.07 -37.49 -19.97
N SER A 45 -31.30 -38.11 -19.07
CA SER A 45 -29.93 -37.72 -18.71
C SER A 45 -29.07 -37.50 -19.96
N LEU A 46 -28.72 -36.25 -20.24
CA LEU A 46 -27.54 -35.91 -21.01
C LEU A 46 -26.46 -35.47 -20.02
N SER A 47 -25.56 -36.40 -19.72
CA SER A 47 -24.29 -36.13 -19.05
C SER A 47 -23.44 -35.24 -19.95
N LEU A 48 -23.69 -33.93 -19.93
CA LEU A 48 -22.67 -32.96 -20.29
C LEU A 48 -21.75 -32.85 -19.07
N LYS A 49 -20.64 -33.58 -19.08
CA LYS A 49 -19.53 -33.34 -18.16
C LYS A 49 -19.01 -31.93 -18.45
N LYS A 50 -19.62 -30.95 -17.80
CA LYS A 50 -19.12 -29.60 -17.68
C LYS A 50 -17.76 -29.72 -17.01
N SER A 51 -16.69 -29.60 -17.78
CA SER A 51 -15.38 -29.26 -17.25
C SER A 51 -15.50 -27.87 -16.65
N VAL A 52 -16.05 -27.80 -15.43
CA VAL A 52 -16.01 -26.60 -14.61
C VAL A 52 -14.53 -26.36 -14.34
N ILE A 53 -14.06 -25.32 -14.98
CA ILE A 53 -12.71 -24.79 -14.99
C ILE A 53 -12.20 -24.69 -13.55
N ARG A 54 -11.33 -25.62 -13.16
CA ARG A 54 -10.48 -25.58 -11.95
C ARG A 54 -9.35 -24.56 -12.19
N VAL A 55 -9.70 -23.30 -12.39
CA VAL A 55 -8.72 -22.20 -12.52
C VAL A 55 -9.01 -21.12 -11.49
N GLN A 56 -10.28 -20.91 -11.14
CA GLN A 56 -10.68 -19.88 -10.17
C GLN A 56 -10.33 -20.23 -8.72
N ALA A 57 -10.40 -21.52 -8.35
CA ALA A 57 -10.00 -21.98 -7.01
C ALA A 57 -8.48 -21.86 -6.78
N GLU A 58 -7.66 -22.10 -7.80
CA GLU A 58 -6.19 -22.07 -7.67
C GLU A 58 -5.66 -20.64 -7.48
N SER A 59 -6.27 -19.64 -8.12
CA SER A 59 -5.90 -18.23 -7.92
C SER A 59 -6.31 -17.71 -6.54
N GLU A 60 -7.51 -18.04 -6.06
CA GLU A 60 -7.98 -17.61 -4.73
C GLU A 60 -7.14 -18.23 -3.60
N ASP A 61 -6.79 -19.52 -3.74
CA ASP A 61 -5.90 -20.19 -2.79
C ASP A 61 -4.48 -19.58 -2.77
N TYR A 62 -3.98 -19.13 -3.93
CA TYR A 62 -2.69 -18.46 -4.04
C TYR A 62 -2.70 -17.09 -3.34
N GLU A 63 -3.75 -16.29 -3.54
CA GLU A 63 -3.91 -14.99 -2.87
C GLU A 63 -4.03 -15.15 -1.35
N LEU A 64 -4.83 -16.11 -0.89
CA LEU A 64 -4.95 -16.42 0.54
C LEU A 64 -3.62 -16.88 1.14
N LYS A 65 -2.85 -17.68 0.40
CA LYS A 65 -1.50 -18.09 0.80
C LYS A 65 -0.58 -16.89 0.89
N GLN A 66 -0.57 -16.00 -0.12
CA GLN A 66 0.21 -14.77 -0.09
C GLN A 66 -0.17 -13.87 1.09
N MET A 67 -1.46 -13.69 1.38
CA MET A 67 -1.92 -12.91 2.54
C MET A 67 -1.40 -13.50 3.85
N ARG A 68 -1.46 -14.83 4.00
CA ARG A 68 -0.91 -15.52 5.18
C ARG A 68 0.60 -15.38 5.30
N ASP A 69 1.33 -15.51 4.19
CA ASP A 69 2.78 -15.38 4.15
C ASP A 69 3.23 -13.96 4.49
N MET A 70 2.51 -12.95 3.97
CA MET A 70 2.74 -11.53 4.28
C MET A 70 2.43 -11.22 5.76
N ALA A 71 1.35 -11.79 6.31
CA ALA A 71 1.02 -11.64 7.72
C ALA A 71 2.06 -12.32 8.62
N ALA A 72 2.55 -13.50 8.23
CA ALA A 72 3.64 -14.18 8.92
C ALA A 72 4.95 -13.38 8.86
N ALA A 73 5.28 -12.80 7.70
CA ALA A 73 6.45 -11.94 7.54
C ALA A 73 6.37 -10.69 8.43
N ARG A 74 5.21 -10.00 8.46
CA ARG A 74 5.01 -8.85 9.36
C ARG A 74 5.22 -9.23 10.82
N LYS A 75 4.67 -10.36 11.28
CA LYS A 75 4.90 -10.85 12.64
C LYS A 75 6.37 -11.15 12.94
N ARG A 76 7.12 -11.67 11.95
CA ARG A 76 8.57 -11.88 12.08
C ARG A 76 9.32 -10.56 12.23
N TRP A 77 9.00 -9.56 11.40
CA TRP A 77 9.64 -8.24 11.49
C TRP A 77 9.31 -7.52 12.79
N GLU A 78 8.06 -7.58 13.23
CA GLU A 78 7.64 -7.05 14.54
C GLU A 78 8.40 -7.74 15.68
N ALA A 79 8.64 -9.06 15.59
CA ALA A 79 9.47 -9.77 16.55
C ALA A 79 10.93 -9.28 16.54
N LEU A 80 11.54 -9.02 15.37
CA LEU A 80 12.90 -8.46 15.30
C LEU A 80 13.02 -7.09 15.98
N ILE A 81 12.00 -6.24 15.83
CA ILE A 81 11.93 -4.94 16.50
C ILE A 81 11.73 -5.14 18.01
N ARG A 82 10.79 -5.99 18.41
CA ARG A 82 10.48 -6.27 19.81
C ARG A 82 11.67 -6.88 20.57
N ASP A 83 12.42 -7.76 19.90
CA ASP A 83 13.61 -8.41 20.44
C ASP A 83 14.84 -7.46 20.46
N GLY A 84 14.70 -6.22 19.96
CA GLY A 84 15.76 -5.21 19.94
C GLY A 84 16.89 -5.49 18.94
N LYS A 85 16.69 -6.45 18.03
CA LYS A 85 17.67 -6.80 16.98
C LYS A 85 17.75 -5.72 15.91
N VAL A 86 16.61 -5.10 15.61
CA VAL A 86 16.52 -3.93 14.75
C VAL A 86 16.08 -2.75 15.61
N LYS A 87 16.93 -1.74 15.71
CA LYS A 87 16.66 -0.53 16.48
C LYS A 87 15.75 0.40 15.68
N VAL A 88 14.71 0.92 16.30
CA VAL A 88 13.80 1.88 15.66
C VAL A 88 14.38 3.28 15.80
N LEU A 89 14.40 4.03 14.70
CA LEU A 89 14.73 5.46 14.70
C LEU A 89 13.57 6.25 14.11
N THR A 90 13.32 7.43 14.67
CA THR A 90 12.46 8.42 14.00
C THR A 90 13.21 9.04 12.81
N PRO A 91 12.50 9.56 11.79
CA PRO A 91 13.14 10.24 10.67
C PRO A 91 14.07 11.39 11.09
N ARG A 92 13.68 12.13 12.13
CA ARG A 92 14.48 13.21 12.72
C ARG A 92 15.77 12.70 13.36
N GLU A 93 15.71 11.64 14.16
CA GLU A 93 16.90 11.01 14.74
C GLU A 93 17.82 10.43 13.67
N ALA A 94 17.24 9.82 12.63
CA ALA A 94 17.98 9.33 11.48
C ALA A 94 18.71 10.47 10.76
N GLY A 95 18.05 11.62 10.59
CA GLY A 95 18.65 12.82 10.02
C GLY A 95 19.84 13.33 10.82
N TYR A 96 19.71 13.43 12.14
CA TYR A 96 20.82 13.79 13.02
C TYR A 96 21.96 12.77 12.95
N ALA A 97 21.65 11.47 12.91
CA ALA A 97 22.66 10.41 12.82
C ALA A 97 23.45 10.46 11.50
N VAL A 98 22.80 10.80 10.40
CA VAL A 98 23.46 10.97 9.09
C VAL A 98 24.30 12.23 9.06
N GLN A 99 23.77 13.36 9.54
CA GLN A 99 24.45 14.67 9.44
C GLN A 99 25.59 14.83 10.46
N LEU A 100 25.39 14.43 11.71
CA LEU A 100 26.35 14.67 12.81
C LEU A 100 27.32 13.51 12.99
N SER A 101 26.83 12.28 12.89
CA SER A 101 27.62 11.07 13.15
C SER A 101 28.13 10.41 11.87
N ASN A 102 27.82 10.96 10.69
CA ASN A 102 28.19 10.43 9.38
C ASN A 102 27.86 8.93 9.23
N LYS A 103 26.73 8.50 9.83
CA LYS A 103 26.31 7.09 9.76
C LYS A 103 25.78 6.77 8.37
N PRO A 104 26.09 5.60 7.81
CA PRO A 104 25.63 5.24 6.48
C PRO A 104 24.11 5.03 6.46
N LEU A 105 23.44 5.75 5.56
CA LEU A 105 22.02 5.58 5.27
C LEU A 105 21.87 4.79 3.96
N LEU A 106 21.23 3.62 4.05
CA LEU A 106 20.89 2.75 2.94
C LEU A 106 19.46 3.02 2.47
N ASP A 107 19.32 3.53 1.25
CA ASP A 107 18.04 3.65 0.56
C ASP A 107 17.77 2.39 -0.26
N VAL A 108 16.72 1.65 0.11
CA VAL A 108 16.32 0.41 -0.55
C VAL A 108 15.17 0.58 -1.55
N ARG A 109 14.80 1.82 -1.89
CA ARG A 109 13.74 2.10 -2.86
C ARG A 109 14.13 1.67 -4.29
N PRO A 110 13.14 1.33 -5.13
CA PRO A 110 13.37 1.05 -6.54
C PRO A 110 13.83 2.31 -7.28
N SER A 111 14.44 2.09 -8.44
CA SER A 111 15.02 3.14 -9.28
C SER A 111 14.04 4.29 -9.61
N ASN A 112 12.76 3.99 -9.85
CA ASN A 112 11.73 5.00 -10.17
C ASN A 112 11.51 6.01 -9.03
N GLU A 113 11.47 5.55 -7.78
CA GLU A 113 11.24 6.42 -6.61
C GLU A 113 12.50 7.21 -6.27
N HIS A 114 13.67 6.57 -6.33
CA HIS A 114 14.94 7.21 -6.03
C HIS A 114 15.26 8.35 -7.02
N LYS A 115 14.93 8.20 -8.31
CA LYS A 115 15.13 9.25 -9.33
C LYS A 115 14.34 10.54 -9.05
N LYS A 116 13.22 10.46 -8.32
CA LYS A 116 12.39 11.63 -7.99
C LYS A 116 12.98 12.47 -6.86
N ALA A 117 13.50 11.81 -5.82
CA ALA A 117 14.12 12.46 -4.67
C ALA A 117 14.96 11.47 -3.89
N TRP A 118 16.10 11.90 -3.37
CA TRP A 118 16.99 11.10 -2.52
C TRP A 118 17.53 11.93 -1.36
N VAL A 119 18.01 11.25 -0.31
CA VAL A 119 18.65 11.91 0.84
C VAL A 119 20.12 12.11 0.51
N LYS A 120 20.65 13.30 0.80
CA LYS A 120 22.07 13.63 0.64
C LYS A 120 22.93 12.69 1.49
N ALA A 121 24.04 12.21 0.92
CA ALA A 121 24.94 11.22 1.54
C ALA A 121 24.30 9.84 1.81
N SER A 122 23.13 9.54 1.25
CA SER A 122 22.59 8.17 1.25
C SER A 122 23.22 7.31 0.15
N THR A 123 23.34 6.02 0.42
CA THR A 123 23.77 5.02 -0.55
C THR A 123 22.54 4.28 -1.06
N TRP A 124 22.32 4.34 -2.36
CA TRP A 124 21.21 3.65 -3.00
C TRP A 124 21.58 2.21 -3.38
N ILE A 125 20.84 1.24 -2.86
CA ILE A 125 20.88 -0.16 -3.28
C ILE A 125 19.44 -0.70 -3.23
N PRO A 126 18.76 -0.89 -4.37
CA PRO A 126 17.38 -1.34 -4.39
C PRO A 126 17.27 -2.79 -3.93
N ILE A 127 16.30 -3.09 -3.06
CA ILE A 127 15.92 -4.48 -2.74
C ILE A 127 14.98 -5.05 -3.81
N PHE A 128 14.15 -4.19 -4.39
CA PHE A 128 13.34 -4.51 -5.54
C PHE A 128 13.59 -3.51 -6.66
N ASP A 129 13.66 -3.97 -7.90
CA ASP A 129 13.76 -3.10 -9.07
C ASP A 129 12.68 -3.44 -10.10
N VAL A 130 12.51 -2.54 -11.07
CA VAL A 130 11.48 -2.66 -12.09
C VAL A 130 11.82 -3.84 -13.03
N ASP A 131 10.86 -4.74 -13.19
CA ASP A 131 10.96 -5.79 -14.20
C ASP A 131 10.70 -5.22 -15.59
N ASP A 132 11.75 -4.95 -16.36
CA ASP A 132 11.64 -4.66 -17.80
C ASP A 132 11.41 -5.93 -18.64
N LYS A 133 11.57 -7.11 -18.00
CA LYS A 133 11.33 -8.41 -18.62
C LYS A 133 9.85 -8.73 -18.57
N LEU A 134 9.11 -8.24 -19.57
CA LEU A 134 7.76 -8.69 -19.87
C LEU A 134 7.80 -10.14 -20.38
N ASP A 135 8.03 -11.11 -19.49
CA ASP A 135 7.82 -12.52 -19.78
C ASP A 135 6.34 -12.75 -20.01
N PHE A 136 5.93 -12.74 -21.28
CA PHE A 136 4.57 -12.95 -21.80
C PHE A 136 3.94 -14.29 -21.38
N GLY A 137 4.67 -15.15 -20.67
CA GLY A 137 4.21 -16.42 -20.09
C GLY A 137 3.84 -16.38 -18.60
N THR A 138 4.23 -15.33 -17.85
CA THR A 138 4.00 -15.24 -16.38
C THR A 138 2.86 -14.26 -16.05
N ILE A 139 1.75 -14.39 -16.79
CA ILE A 139 0.58 -13.51 -16.69
C ILE A 139 -0.12 -13.52 -15.30
N PRO A 140 -0.10 -14.58 -14.43
CA PRO A 140 -0.92 -14.54 -13.22
C PRO A 140 -0.40 -13.61 -12.11
N LYS A 141 0.93 -13.43 -11.96
CA LYS A 141 1.50 -12.62 -10.85
C LYS A 141 1.33 -11.12 -11.06
N ASN A 142 1.38 -10.67 -12.31
CA ASN A 142 1.23 -9.26 -12.67
C ASN A 142 -0.21 -8.77 -12.51
N ILE A 143 -1.20 -9.68 -12.64
CA ILE A 143 -2.62 -9.38 -12.45
C ILE A 143 -2.94 -9.07 -10.99
N THR A 144 -2.37 -9.80 -10.02
CA THR A 144 -2.62 -9.51 -8.59
C THR A 144 -2.12 -8.12 -8.21
N ASN A 145 -0.94 -7.70 -8.69
CA ASN A 145 -0.44 -6.33 -8.49
C ASN A 145 -1.35 -5.30 -9.18
N PHE A 146 -1.84 -5.58 -10.39
CA PHE A 146 -2.77 -4.70 -11.12
C PHE A 146 -4.11 -4.54 -10.39
N VAL A 147 -4.75 -5.65 -9.98
CA VAL A 147 -6.07 -5.70 -9.31
C VAL A 147 -6.01 -5.13 -7.90
N MET A 148 -4.94 -5.38 -7.16
CA MET A 148 -4.74 -4.85 -5.80
C MET A 148 -4.32 -3.37 -5.80
N GLY A 149 -4.34 -2.71 -6.95
CA GLY A 149 -4.24 -1.26 -7.08
C GLY A 149 -2.98 -0.74 -7.75
N GLY A 150 -2.14 -1.59 -8.34
CA GLY A 150 -0.92 -1.18 -9.05
C GLY A 150 -1.18 -0.23 -10.22
N TRP A 151 -2.26 -0.46 -10.99
CA TRP A 151 -2.62 0.39 -12.14
C TRP A 151 -3.02 1.82 -11.76
N TRP A 152 -3.72 1.98 -10.62
CA TRP A 152 -4.18 3.28 -10.14
C TRP A 152 -3.08 3.99 -9.34
N SER A 153 -2.31 3.24 -8.54
CA SER A 153 -1.22 3.77 -7.71
C SER A 153 0.09 3.99 -8.48
N GLY A 154 0.16 3.57 -9.75
CA GLY A 154 1.35 3.68 -10.59
C GLY A 154 2.56 2.93 -10.06
N MET A 155 2.34 1.94 -9.19
CA MET A 155 3.42 1.13 -8.64
C MET A 155 3.82 0.10 -9.71
N PRO A 156 5.06 0.16 -10.24
CA PRO A 156 5.50 -0.79 -11.26
C PRO A 156 5.54 -2.21 -10.67
N THR A 157 5.48 -3.22 -11.54
CA THR A 157 5.83 -4.58 -11.12
C THR A 157 7.29 -4.58 -10.68
N LEU A 158 7.52 -5.00 -9.44
CA LEU A 158 8.82 -5.03 -8.80
C LEU A 158 9.25 -6.49 -8.59
N SER A 159 10.45 -6.84 -9.06
CA SER A 159 11.11 -8.10 -8.71
C SER A 159 12.18 -7.88 -7.66
N TYR A 160 12.47 -8.96 -6.92
CA TYR A 160 13.54 -8.98 -5.94
C TYR A 160 14.92 -9.07 -6.61
N ASP A 161 15.83 -8.18 -6.24
CA ASP A 161 17.22 -8.22 -6.71
C ASP A 161 18.02 -9.24 -5.88
N SER A 162 18.41 -10.35 -6.50
CA SER A 162 19.24 -11.38 -5.85
C SER A 162 20.65 -10.88 -5.51
N GLN A 163 21.12 -9.82 -6.17
CA GLN A 163 22.43 -9.21 -5.95
C GLN A 163 22.44 -8.19 -4.82
N PHE A 164 21.29 -7.89 -4.20
CA PHE A 164 21.15 -6.91 -3.13
C PHE A 164 22.18 -7.11 -2.01
N LEU A 165 22.26 -8.31 -1.45
CA LEU A 165 23.19 -8.62 -0.34
C LEU A 165 24.65 -8.48 -0.76
N GLY A 166 25.01 -8.88 -1.97
CA GLY A 166 26.38 -8.74 -2.49
C GLY A 166 26.80 -7.27 -2.58
N LYS A 167 25.93 -6.42 -3.13
CA LYS A 167 26.16 -4.97 -3.24
C LYS A 167 26.30 -4.29 -1.88
N VAL A 168 25.52 -4.73 -0.89
CA VAL A 168 25.60 -4.18 0.49
C VAL A 168 26.90 -4.61 1.17
N GLN A 169 27.28 -5.88 1.05
CA GLN A 169 28.51 -6.42 1.65
C GLN A 169 29.79 -5.81 1.07
N GLU A 170 29.78 -5.45 -0.21
CA GLU A 170 30.91 -4.77 -0.86
C GLU A 170 31.12 -3.36 -0.29
N LYS A 171 30.05 -2.64 0.04
CA LYS A 171 30.12 -1.25 0.51
C LYS A 171 30.21 -1.10 2.02
N PHE A 172 29.60 -2.02 2.79
CA PHE A 172 29.42 -1.86 4.23
C PHE A 172 29.92 -3.09 5.00
N PRO A 173 30.83 -2.91 5.97
CA PRO A 173 31.24 -3.99 6.85
C PRO A 173 30.08 -4.40 7.76
N LYS A 174 30.06 -5.67 8.18
CA LYS A 174 28.96 -6.26 8.96
C LYS A 174 28.74 -5.63 10.34
N ASP A 175 29.80 -5.06 10.90
CA ASP A 175 29.76 -4.40 12.21
C ASP A 175 29.33 -2.93 12.14
N SER A 176 29.17 -2.37 10.93
CA SER A 176 28.74 -0.97 10.77
C SER A 176 27.32 -0.71 11.25
N GLU A 177 27.11 0.48 11.79
CA GLU A 177 25.80 0.98 12.18
C GLU A 177 25.02 1.46 10.96
N LEU A 178 24.25 0.56 10.37
CA LEU A 178 23.56 0.79 9.11
C LEU A 178 22.13 1.24 9.35
N ILE A 179 21.79 2.42 8.85
CA ILE A 179 20.41 2.94 8.87
C ILE A 179 19.75 2.54 7.55
N VAL A 180 18.62 1.85 7.61
CA VAL A 180 17.90 1.37 6.43
C VAL A 180 16.55 2.06 6.35
N ALA A 181 16.28 2.69 5.21
CA ALA A 181 15.05 3.44 4.97
C ALA A 181 14.44 3.09 3.61
N CYS A 182 13.12 3.20 3.52
CA CYS A 182 12.37 3.17 2.27
C CYS A 182 11.21 4.18 2.35
N GLN A 183 10.28 4.19 1.39
CA GLN A 183 9.20 5.18 1.42
C GLN A 183 8.33 5.08 2.68
N LYS A 184 7.75 3.89 2.95
CA LYS A 184 6.78 3.68 4.06
C LYS A 184 7.33 2.88 5.24
N GLY A 185 8.53 2.33 5.12
CA GLY A 185 9.19 1.49 6.12
C GLY A 185 9.05 -0.04 5.93
N LEU A 186 8.10 -0.55 5.14
CA LEU A 186 7.90 -2.00 4.99
C LEU A 186 9.03 -2.70 4.22
N ARG A 187 9.46 -2.13 3.09
CA ARG A 187 10.57 -2.69 2.30
C ARG A 187 11.90 -2.67 3.04
N SER A 188 12.12 -1.65 3.87
CA SER A 188 13.32 -1.57 4.71
C SER A 188 13.30 -2.59 5.84
N LEU A 189 12.14 -2.97 6.38
CA LEU A 189 12.06 -4.08 7.35
C LEU A 189 12.41 -5.43 6.72
N ALA A 190 11.91 -5.68 5.51
CA ALA A 190 12.29 -6.87 4.74
C ALA A 190 13.81 -6.88 4.48
N ALA A 191 14.39 -5.74 4.11
CA ALA A 191 15.84 -5.61 3.96
C ALA A 191 16.60 -5.85 5.28
N CYS A 192 16.11 -5.32 6.41
CA CYS A 192 16.71 -5.57 7.72
C CYS A 192 16.70 -7.05 8.10
N GLU A 193 15.64 -7.80 7.80
CA GLU A 193 15.62 -9.26 8.02
C GLU A 193 16.70 -9.97 7.20
N LEU A 194 16.85 -9.61 5.92
CA LEU A 194 17.89 -10.18 5.04
C LEU A 194 19.30 -9.85 5.54
N LEU A 195 19.53 -8.61 5.96
CA LEU A 195 20.82 -8.18 6.50
C LEU A 195 21.13 -8.84 7.84
N TYR A 196 20.13 -8.96 8.71
CA TYR A 196 20.28 -9.67 9.98
C TYR A 196 20.69 -11.12 9.74
N ASN A 197 20.02 -11.81 8.81
CA ASN A 197 20.36 -13.18 8.42
C ASN A 197 21.76 -13.30 7.78
N ALA A 198 22.27 -12.23 7.16
CA ALA A 198 23.63 -12.16 6.61
C ALA A 198 24.71 -11.86 7.67
N GLY A 199 24.31 -11.59 8.92
CA GLY A 199 25.20 -11.37 10.07
C GLY A 199 25.43 -9.90 10.43
N TYR A 200 24.60 -8.96 9.94
CA TYR A 200 24.67 -7.58 10.40
C TYR A 200 24.04 -7.44 11.79
N THR A 201 24.77 -6.82 12.71
CA THR A 201 24.39 -6.73 14.13
C THR A 201 23.78 -5.38 14.49
N ASN A 202 24.22 -4.30 13.83
CA ASN A 202 23.83 -2.93 14.14
C ASN A 202 22.90 -2.35 13.07
N LEU A 203 21.67 -2.85 13.03
CA LEU A 203 20.66 -2.40 12.07
C LEU A 203 19.69 -1.40 12.71
N PHE A 204 19.50 -0.27 12.04
CA PHE A 204 18.56 0.76 12.42
C PHE A 204 17.49 0.92 11.34
N TRP A 205 16.23 0.84 11.71
CA TRP A 205 15.09 1.01 10.82
C TRP A 205 14.41 2.34 11.06
N VAL A 206 14.17 3.10 9.99
CA VAL A 206 13.44 4.38 10.08
C VAL A 206 11.93 4.13 10.11
N GLN A 207 11.31 4.48 11.23
CA GLN A 207 9.88 4.33 11.44
C GLN A 207 9.09 5.20 10.46
N GLY A 208 8.12 4.61 9.76
CA GLY A 208 7.32 5.30 8.75
C GLY A 208 8.07 5.65 7.47
N GLY A 209 9.37 5.36 7.40
CA GLY A 209 10.21 5.65 6.25
C GLY A 209 10.31 7.14 5.93
N PHE A 210 10.57 7.44 4.67
CA PHE A 210 10.71 8.80 4.15
C PHE A 210 9.38 9.58 4.08
N GLU A 211 8.24 8.89 4.06
CA GLU A 211 6.91 9.53 4.10
C GLU A 211 6.65 10.25 5.45
N ALA A 212 7.22 9.73 6.53
CA ALA A 212 7.09 10.31 7.87
C ALA A 212 8.09 11.45 8.15
N ALA A 213 9.12 11.61 7.32
CA ALA A 213 10.14 12.65 7.51
C ALA A 213 9.58 14.03 7.19
N GLU A 214 9.83 15.04 8.02
CA GLU A 214 9.55 16.43 7.68
C GLU A 214 10.62 17.01 6.73
N ASP A 215 10.32 18.12 6.07
CA ASP A 215 11.20 18.69 5.05
C ASP A 215 12.53 19.19 5.64
N GLU A 216 12.59 19.41 6.97
CA GLU A 216 13.79 19.82 7.71
C GLU A 216 14.56 18.65 8.34
N ASP A 217 13.94 17.47 8.47
CA ASP A 217 14.57 16.33 9.15
C ASP A 217 15.72 15.73 8.35
N LEU A 218 15.59 15.73 7.02
CA LEU A 218 16.55 15.13 6.09
C LEU A 218 16.93 16.15 5.03
N ILE A 219 18.23 16.19 4.68
CA ILE A 219 18.68 17.02 3.56
C ILE A 219 18.36 16.26 2.28
N VAL A 220 17.37 16.74 1.54
CA VAL A 220 16.85 16.10 0.32
C VAL A 220 17.42 16.76 -0.92
N GLU A 221 17.75 15.94 -1.91
CA GLU A 221 18.11 16.35 -3.26
C GLU A 221 17.11 15.74 -4.26
N GLY A 222 16.65 16.54 -5.22
CA GLY A 222 15.76 16.08 -6.28
C GLY A 222 14.67 17.09 -6.67
N PRO A 223 13.97 16.85 -7.79
CA PRO A 223 12.91 17.73 -8.28
C PRO A 223 11.61 17.70 -7.45
N VAL A 224 11.37 16.64 -6.67
CA VAL A 224 10.11 16.42 -5.94
C VAL A 224 10.38 16.31 -4.43
N PRO A 225 9.48 16.78 -3.55
CA PRO A 225 9.61 16.54 -2.11
C PRO A 225 9.64 15.05 -1.78
N LEU A 226 10.49 14.68 -0.82
CA LEU A 226 10.76 13.27 -0.47
C LEU A 226 9.49 12.48 -0.08
N LYS A 227 8.53 13.15 0.56
CA LYS A 227 7.23 12.57 0.94
C LYS A 227 6.45 12.02 -0.25
N PHE A 228 6.52 12.69 -1.40
CA PHE A 228 5.77 12.34 -2.60
C PHE A 228 6.55 11.44 -3.58
N ALA A 229 7.83 11.20 -3.32
CA ALA A 229 8.69 10.41 -4.22
C ALA A 229 8.23 8.96 -4.41
N GLY A 230 7.46 8.40 -3.46
CA GLY A 230 6.89 7.06 -3.60
C GLY A 230 5.45 7.01 -4.13
N ILE A 231 4.85 8.17 -4.45
CA ILE A 231 3.55 8.25 -5.11
C ILE A 231 3.77 8.16 -6.62
N GLY A 232 2.88 7.46 -7.33
CA GLY A 232 2.96 7.31 -8.78
C GLY A 232 1.60 7.24 -9.47
N GLY A 233 1.65 7.23 -10.80
CA GLY A 233 0.54 6.91 -11.68
C GLY A 233 -0.66 7.84 -11.57
N VAL A 234 -1.85 7.28 -11.78
CA VAL A 234 -3.11 8.03 -11.81
C VAL A 234 -3.42 8.64 -10.44
N SER A 235 -2.99 8.00 -9.35
CA SER A 235 -3.15 8.50 -7.99
C SER A 235 -2.39 9.81 -7.75
N GLU A 236 -1.20 9.95 -8.32
CA GLU A 236 -0.40 11.19 -8.28
C GLU A 236 -1.13 12.32 -9.01
N PHE A 237 -1.66 12.02 -10.21
CA PHE A 237 -2.40 12.99 -11.02
C PHE A 237 -3.72 13.43 -10.38
N LEU A 238 -4.47 12.50 -9.78
CA LEU A 238 -5.77 12.83 -9.19
C LEU A 238 -5.69 13.40 -7.76
N GLY A 239 -4.52 13.34 -7.11
CA GLY A 239 -4.37 13.89 -5.75
C GLY A 239 -5.03 13.08 -4.65
N TRP A 240 -5.36 11.82 -4.93
CA TRP A 240 -6.23 11.03 -4.08
C TRP A 240 -5.52 10.47 -2.83
N THR A 241 -4.19 10.49 -2.82
CA THR A 241 -3.41 9.94 -1.71
C THR A 241 -3.54 10.77 -0.43
N ASP A 242 -3.47 10.11 0.72
CA ASP A 242 -3.58 10.77 2.03
C ASP A 242 -2.53 11.88 2.23
N GLN A 243 -1.32 11.66 1.73
CA GLN A 243 -0.24 12.64 1.78
C GLN A 243 -0.54 13.88 0.94
N GLN A 244 -1.04 13.71 -0.29
CA GLN A 244 -1.40 14.84 -1.15
C GLN A 244 -2.59 15.61 -0.58
N ARG A 245 -3.57 14.92 0.03
CA ARG A 245 -4.69 15.57 0.71
C ARG A 245 -4.26 16.33 1.95
N ALA A 246 -3.33 15.78 2.73
CA ALA A 246 -2.76 16.46 3.90
C ALA A 246 -1.97 17.71 3.50
N ALA A 247 -1.19 17.65 2.41
CA ALA A 247 -0.49 18.80 1.87
C ALA A 247 -1.45 19.84 1.27
N ALA A 248 -2.45 19.39 0.50
CA ALA A 248 -3.50 20.24 -0.04
C ALA A 248 -4.28 20.98 1.05
N ALA A 249 -4.50 20.34 2.20
CA ALA A 249 -5.16 20.96 3.34
C ALA A 249 -4.32 22.12 3.94
N LYS A 250 -2.99 22.06 3.83
CA LYS A 250 -2.08 23.13 4.28
C LYS A 250 -1.99 24.28 3.26
N GLU A 251 -2.05 23.99 1.96
CA GLU A 251 -1.88 24.97 0.87
C GLU A 251 -3.17 25.74 0.47
N GLY A 252 -4.31 25.44 1.11
CA GLY A 252 -5.54 26.25 1.00
C GLY A 252 -6.43 25.96 -0.20
N TRP A 253 -7.30 26.92 -0.56
CA TRP A 253 -8.40 26.72 -1.52
C TRP A 253 -7.95 26.46 -2.96
N GLY A 254 -6.82 27.02 -3.39
CA GLY A 254 -6.32 26.86 -4.76
C GLY A 254 -6.07 25.40 -5.13
N TYR A 255 -5.54 24.62 -4.20
CA TYR A 255 -5.22 23.22 -4.41
C TYR A 255 -6.49 22.35 -4.56
N ARG A 256 -7.58 22.71 -3.87
CA ARG A 256 -8.90 22.05 -4.00
C ARG A 256 -9.56 22.34 -5.35
N LEU A 257 -9.34 23.54 -5.90
CA LEU A 257 -9.84 23.92 -7.24
C LEU A 257 -9.11 23.13 -8.35
N VAL A 258 -7.81 22.91 -8.22
CA VAL A 258 -7.04 22.11 -9.19
C VAL A 258 -7.58 20.67 -9.24
N PHE A 259 -7.87 20.06 -8.09
CA PHE A 259 -8.43 18.69 -8.07
C PHE A 259 -9.86 18.60 -8.60
N SER A 260 -10.71 19.56 -8.27
CA SER A 260 -12.06 19.60 -8.84
C SER A 260 -12.04 19.82 -10.35
N ALA A 261 -11.14 20.68 -10.85
CA ALA A 261 -10.94 20.85 -12.29
C ALA A 261 -10.45 19.57 -12.99
N ARG A 262 -9.47 18.85 -12.40
CA ARG A 262 -9.00 17.55 -12.93
C ARG A 262 -10.13 16.52 -12.96
N LEU A 263 -10.94 16.45 -11.92
CA LEU A 263 -12.05 15.52 -11.80
C LEU A 263 -13.16 15.81 -12.82
N VAL A 264 -13.51 17.10 -13.03
CA VAL A 264 -14.41 17.52 -14.12
C VAL A 264 -13.82 17.16 -15.49
N GLY A 265 -12.51 17.34 -15.69
CA GLY A 265 -11.82 16.92 -16.91
C GLY A 265 -11.97 15.43 -17.20
N VAL A 266 -11.87 14.57 -16.19
CA VAL A 266 -12.08 13.12 -16.35
C VAL A 266 -13.51 12.81 -16.78
N PHE A 267 -14.51 13.47 -16.20
CA PHE A 267 -15.91 13.31 -16.62
C PHE A 267 -16.13 13.71 -18.07
N LEU A 268 -15.57 14.85 -18.50
CA LEU A 268 -15.68 15.30 -19.89
C LEU A 268 -15.03 14.32 -20.88
N VAL A 269 -13.89 13.73 -20.51
CA VAL A 269 -13.23 12.70 -21.35
C VAL A 269 -14.06 11.42 -21.41
N ALA A 270 -14.65 11.00 -20.29
CA ALA A 270 -15.52 9.81 -20.25
C ALA A 270 -16.77 10.00 -21.12
N ASP A 271 -17.41 11.17 -21.04
CA ASP A 271 -18.57 11.53 -21.87
C ASP A 271 -18.19 11.57 -23.35
N ALA A 272 -17.04 12.17 -23.69
CA ALA A 272 -16.55 12.20 -25.06
C ALA A 272 -16.26 10.79 -25.61
N LEU A 273 -15.67 9.91 -24.80
CA LEU A 273 -15.46 8.50 -25.17
C LEU A 273 -16.77 7.74 -25.33
N TYR A 274 -17.75 7.99 -24.47
CA TYR A 274 -19.07 7.37 -24.56
C TYR A 274 -19.80 7.78 -25.86
N ILE A 275 -19.81 9.07 -26.17
CA ILE A 275 -20.39 9.61 -27.41
C ILE A 275 -19.64 9.04 -28.63
N GLY A 276 -18.31 9.03 -28.60
CA GLY A 276 -17.49 8.45 -29.66
C GLY A 276 -17.76 6.95 -29.89
N ALA A 277 -17.89 6.17 -28.83
CA ALA A 277 -18.22 4.75 -28.91
C ALA A 277 -19.62 4.51 -29.51
N GLN A 278 -20.61 5.32 -29.15
CA GLN A 278 -21.94 5.26 -29.76
C GLN A 278 -21.89 5.58 -31.26
N GLN A 279 -21.11 6.59 -31.65
CA GLN A 279 -21.00 7.02 -33.04
C GLN A 279 -20.26 5.99 -33.89
N LEU A 280 -19.22 5.36 -33.34
CA LEU A 280 -18.52 4.25 -33.97
C LEU A 280 -19.39 3.00 -34.09
N GLY A 281 -20.21 2.70 -33.07
CA GLY A 281 -21.16 1.59 -33.11
C GLY A 281 -22.19 1.73 -34.22
N ARG A 282 -22.70 2.95 -34.44
CA ARG A 282 -23.61 3.27 -35.56
C ARG A 282 -22.90 3.09 -36.91
N TYR A 283 -21.69 3.62 -37.05
CA TYR A 283 -20.90 3.49 -38.27
C TYR A 283 -20.57 2.03 -38.64
N LEU A 284 -20.25 1.19 -37.65
CA LEU A 284 -20.02 -0.23 -37.86
C LEU A 284 -21.29 -1.01 -38.21
N GLN A 285 -22.46 -0.57 -37.74
CA GLN A 285 -23.74 -1.14 -38.15
C GLN A 285 -24.04 -0.82 -39.63
N ASP A 286 -23.79 0.41 -40.06
CA ASP A 286 -24.02 0.85 -41.44
C ASP A 286 -23.13 0.08 -42.45
N ILE A 287 -21.87 -0.20 -42.10
CA ILE A 287 -20.96 -1.00 -42.94
C ILE A 287 -21.40 -2.48 -43.00
N ARG A 288 -22.01 -3.01 -41.95
CA ARG A 288 -22.42 -4.42 -41.89
C ARG A 288 -23.72 -4.70 -42.65
N THR A 289 -24.52 -3.68 -42.90
CA THR A 289 -25.80 -3.77 -43.63
C THR A 289 -25.65 -3.63 -45.15
N HIS A 290 -24.47 -3.25 -45.64
CA HIS A 290 -24.09 -3.25 -47.05
C HIS A 290 -23.30 -4.49 -47.43
#